data_AF-A0A6A4Z1R9-F1
#
_entry.id   AF-A0A6A4Z1R9-F1
#
_cell.length_a   1.000
_cell.length_b   1.000
_cell.length_c   1.000
_cell.angle_alpha   90.00
_cell.angle_beta   90.00
_cell.angle_gamma   90.00
#
_symmetry.space_group_name_H-M   'P 1'
#
loop_
_entity.id
_entity.type
_entity.pdbx_description
1 polymer ?
#
loop_
_entity_poly.entity_id
_entity_poly.type
_entity_poly.pdbx_seq_one_letter_code
_entity_poly.pdbx_strand_id
1 'polypeptide(L)'
;MFDFGKSYGDVTEDEWVVWFMEAHDEEPVELDALKKRLQVAVQFDTKILDTDSRVSRMLDNLMKTLEADGQEWVLHQEGKLVVGIITKAIKPAPLQLAVTKQLQLQRNKVHKSDVFRYVK
;
A
#
# COMPACT_ATOMS: atom_id res chain seq x y z
N MET A 1 12.13 17.90 -23.78
CA MET A 1 11.54 17.01 -24.80
C MET A 1 12.38 15.76 -24.77
N PHE A 2 11.84 14.66 -24.22
CA PHE A 2 12.58 13.42 -24.07
C PHE A 2 12.31 12.57 -25.31
N ASP A 3 13.31 12.44 -26.16
CA ASP A 3 13.29 11.66 -27.40
C ASP A 3 14.40 10.60 -27.28
N PHE A 4 14.09 9.36 -27.65
CA PHE A 4 15.07 8.27 -27.70
C PHE A 4 16.13 8.49 -28.79
N GLY A 5 15.92 9.47 -29.68
CA GLY A 5 16.85 9.78 -30.78
C GLY A 5 16.89 8.68 -31.83
N LYS A 6 15.84 7.84 -31.87
CA LYS A 6 15.71 6.64 -32.71
C LYS A 6 14.33 6.59 -33.33
N SER A 7 14.18 5.85 -34.43
CA SER A 7 12.86 5.60 -35.01
C SER A 7 12.03 4.71 -34.08
N TYR A 8 10.70 4.82 -34.12
CA TYR A 8 9.80 4.07 -33.25
C TYR A 8 10.03 2.55 -33.28
N GLY A 9 10.41 2.00 -34.44
CA GLY A 9 10.67 0.57 -34.61
C GLY A 9 12.00 0.08 -34.02
N ASP A 10 12.90 1.00 -33.67
CA ASP A 10 14.24 0.70 -33.16
C ASP A 10 14.33 0.83 -31.63
N VAL A 11 13.27 1.30 -30.97
CA VAL A 11 13.21 1.39 -29.50
C VAL A 11 12.79 0.03 -28.94
N THR A 12 13.62 -0.56 -28.11
CA THR A 12 13.35 -1.88 -27.53
C THR A 12 12.39 -1.80 -26.35
N GLU A 13 11.79 -2.94 -25.99
CA GLU A 13 10.95 -3.04 -24.77
C GLU A 13 11.73 -2.64 -23.52
N ASP A 14 13.01 -3.02 -23.42
CA ASP A 14 13.87 -2.66 -22.29
C ASP A 14 14.11 -1.14 -22.21
N GLU A 15 14.30 -0.46 -23.35
CA GLU A 15 14.45 1.00 -23.38
C GLU A 15 13.18 1.71 -22.94
N TRP A 16 12.02 1.22 -23.36
CA TRP A 16 10.74 1.71 -22.87
C TRP A 16 10.57 1.47 -21.37
N VAL A 17 10.94 0.29 -20.87
CA VAL A 17 10.87 -0.04 -19.45
C VAL A 17 11.78 0.88 -18.64
N VAL A 18 13.03 1.07 -19.04
CA VAL A 18 13.95 1.99 -18.36
C VAL A 18 13.38 3.40 -18.33
N TRP A 19 12.89 3.91 -19.45
CA TRP A 19 12.32 5.26 -19.54
C TRP A 19 11.09 5.47 -18.65
N PHE A 20 10.16 4.49 -18.62
CA PHE A 20 9.00 4.57 -17.73
C PHE A 20 9.38 4.48 -16.25
N MET A 21 10.45 3.76 -15.93
CA MET A 21 10.93 3.57 -14.55
C MET A 21 11.87 4.68 -14.09
N GLU A 22 12.54 5.40 -14.99
CA GLU A 22 13.32 6.61 -14.67
C GLU A 22 12.46 7.72 -14.05
N ALA A 23 11.14 7.71 -14.30
CA ALA A 23 10.21 8.64 -13.66
C ALA A 23 9.83 8.24 -12.22
N HIS A 24 10.21 7.04 -11.76
CA HIS A 24 9.84 6.49 -10.47
C HIS A 24 11.10 6.40 -9.56
N ASP A 25 11.31 7.41 -8.73
CA ASP A 25 12.54 7.60 -7.93
C ASP A 25 12.74 6.58 -6.77
N GLU A 26 11.78 5.69 -6.47
CA GLU A 26 11.88 4.82 -5.28
C GLU A 26 12.60 3.49 -5.56
N GLU A 27 13.76 3.30 -4.93
CA GLU A 27 14.55 2.08 -5.09
C GLU A 27 13.85 0.84 -4.50
N PRO A 28 13.98 -0.36 -5.10
CA PRO A 28 13.36 -1.59 -4.58
C PRO A 28 13.70 -1.92 -3.11
N VAL A 29 14.89 -1.54 -2.66
CA VAL A 29 15.36 -1.74 -1.28
C VAL A 29 14.61 -0.85 -0.30
N GLU A 30 14.32 0.40 -0.70
CA GLU A 30 13.57 1.36 0.12
C GLU A 30 12.11 0.93 0.24
N LEU A 31 11.51 0.45 -0.85
CA LEU A 31 10.15 -0.08 -0.86
C LEU A 31 9.99 -1.29 0.07
N ASP A 32 10.95 -2.21 0.11
CA ASP A 32 10.90 -3.36 1.01
C ASP A 32 11.12 -2.96 2.48
N ALA A 33 11.98 -1.97 2.75
CA ALA A 33 12.13 -1.40 4.08
C ALA A 33 10.83 -0.70 4.54
N LEU A 34 10.18 0.05 3.66
CA LEU A 34 8.86 0.63 3.89
C LEU A 34 7.83 -0.45 4.23
N LYS A 35 7.67 -1.48 3.38
CA LYS A 35 6.72 -2.58 3.65
C LYS A 35 6.92 -3.22 5.02
N LYS A 36 8.16 -3.48 5.42
CA LYS A 36 8.49 -4.08 6.73
C LYS A 36 8.08 -3.15 7.88
N ARG A 37 8.38 -1.85 7.78
CA ARG A 37 7.95 -0.87 8.80
C ARG A 37 6.43 -0.80 8.90
N LEU A 38 5.72 -0.71 7.77
CA LEU A 38 4.27 -0.66 7.77
C LEU A 38 3.65 -1.93 8.39
N GLN A 39 4.20 -3.12 8.10
CA GLN A 39 3.75 -4.38 8.71
C GLN A 39 3.86 -4.39 10.23
N VAL A 40 4.91 -3.78 10.78
CA VAL A 40 5.07 -3.62 12.23
C VAL A 40 4.06 -2.61 12.79
N ALA A 41 3.85 -1.51 12.08
CA ALA A 41 2.92 -0.45 12.49
C ALA A 41 1.46 -0.92 12.55
N VAL A 42 1.02 -1.71 11.56
CA VAL A 42 -0.38 -2.15 11.43
C VAL A 42 -0.72 -3.39 12.24
N GLN A 43 0.05 -3.74 13.27
CA GLN A 43 -0.23 -4.94 14.07
C GLN A 43 -1.63 -4.87 14.71
N PHE A 44 -2.44 -5.91 14.45
CA PHE A 44 -3.79 -6.01 14.96
C PHE A 44 -3.78 -6.52 16.41
N ASP A 45 -3.94 -5.60 17.36
CA ASP A 45 -3.85 -5.90 18.79
C ASP A 45 -5.11 -6.60 19.31
N THR A 46 -5.07 -7.93 19.35
CA THR A 46 -6.19 -8.75 19.83
C THR A 46 -6.44 -8.65 21.33
N LYS A 47 -5.58 -7.97 22.10
CA LYS A 47 -5.78 -7.73 23.54
C LYS A 47 -6.75 -6.59 23.79
N ILE A 48 -6.89 -5.65 22.84
CA ILE A 48 -7.89 -4.58 22.91
C ILE A 48 -9.25 -5.22 22.60
N LEU A 49 -10.16 -5.24 23.57
CA LEU A 49 -11.48 -5.89 23.42
C LEU A 49 -12.41 -5.12 22.48
N ASP A 50 -12.44 -3.79 22.63
CA ASP A 50 -13.25 -2.92 21.80
C ASP A 50 -12.74 -2.87 20.35
N THR A 51 -13.65 -3.03 19.40
CA THR A 51 -13.29 -3.17 17.98
C THR A 51 -12.84 -1.84 17.39
N ASP A 52 -13.56 -0.76 17.69
CA ASP A 52 -13.24 0.57 17.17
C ASP A 52 -11.90 1.06 17.72
N SER A 53 -11.66 0.85 19.02
CA SER A 53 -10.37 1.15 19.67
C SER A 53 -9.22 0.35 19.05
N ARG A 54 -9.45 -0.92 18.71
CA ARG A 54 -8.43 -1.78 18.11
C ARG A 54 -8.03 -1.29 16.71
N VAL A 55 -9.03 -0.94 15.89
CA VAL A 55 -8.79 -0.41 14.54
C VAL A 55 -8.14 0.98 14.64
N SER A 56 -8.65 1.86 15.51
CA SER A 56 -8.08 3.20 15.73
C SER A 56 -6.61 3.13 16.14
N ARG A 57 -6.25 2.24 17.08
CA ARG A 57 -4.87 2.05 17.52
C ARG A 57 -3.93 1.63 16.39
N MET A 58 -4.41 0.76 15.50
CA MET A 58 -3.66 0.30 14.34
C MET A 58 -3.43 1.43 13.33
N LEU A 59 -4.45 2.24 13.05
CA LEU A 59 -4.34 3.39 12.15
C LEU A 59 -3.45 4.49 12.73
N ASP A 60 -3.56 4.76 14.03
CA ASP A 60 -2.70 5.74 14.71
C ASP A 60 -1.22 5.35 14.62
N ASN A 61 -0.89 4.06 14.79
CA ASN A 61 0.48 3.58 14.66
C ASN A 61 0.97 3.70 13.21
N LEU A 62 0.12 3.38 12.24
CA LEU A 62 0.43 3.56 10.82
C LEU A 62 0.74 5.03 10.52
N MET A 63 -0.15 5.94 10.92
CA MET A 63 0.01 7.37 10.67
C MET A 63 1.29 7.91 11.32
N LYS A 64 1.53 7.61 12.59
CA LYS A 64 2.77 8.02 13.30
C LYS A 64 4.03 7.50 12.63
N THR A 65 3.98 6.29 12.06
CA THR A 65 5.13 5.71 11.34
C THR A 65 5.38 6.47 10.04
N LEU A 66 4.33 6.82 9.30
CA LEU A 66 4.47 7.59 8.06
C LEU A 66 4.92 9.02 8.32
N GLU A 67 4.33 9.70 9.31
CA GLU A 67 4.69 11.08 9.71
C GLU A 67 6.14 11.19 10.18
N ALA A 68 6.64 10.18 10.92
CA ALA A 68 8.03 10.17 11.40
C ALA A 68 9.06 10.21 10.27
N ASP A 69 8.69 9.68 9.10
CA ASP A 69 9.56 9.58 7.93
C ASP A 69 9.16 10.54 6.80
N GLY A 70 8.12 11.37 6.99
CA GLY A 70 7.57 12.26 5.95
C GLY A 70 6.98 11.52 4.74
N GLN A 71 6.49 10.30 4.95
CA GLN A 71 6.00 9.37 3.91
C GLN A 71 4.48 9.30 3.82
N GLU A 72 3.74 10.31 4.26
CA GLU A 72 2.27 10.33 4.21
C GLU A 72 1.73 10.22 2.78
N TRP A 73 2.53 10.62 1.78
CA TRP A 73 2.23 10.47 0.35
C TRP A 73 1.92 9.01 -0.06
N VAL A 74 2.47 8.03 0.67
CA VAL A 74 2.24 6.58 0.47
C VAL A 74 0.76 6.22 0.57
N LEU A 75 -0.03 6.95 1.38
CA LEU A 75 -1.47 6.71 1.48
C LEU A 75 -2.23 7.02 0.18
N HIS A 76 -1.71 7.96 -0.61
CA HIS A 76 -2.32 8.43 -1.85
C HIS A 76 -1.75 7.73 -3.09
N GLN A 77 -0.43 7.54 -3.15
CA GLN A 77 0.22 6.90 -4.31
C GLN A 77 0.24 5.38 -4.21
N GLU A 78 0.47 4.86 -3.01
CA GLU A 78 0.66 3.42 -2.74
C GLU A 78 -0.51 2.81 -1.95
N GLY A 79 -1.70 3.42 -2.06
CA GLY A 79 -2.85 3.00 -1.26
C GLY A 79 -3.23 1.52 -1.42
N LYS A 80 -2.95 0.92 -2.59
CA LYS A 80 -3.14 -0.52 -2.82
C LYS A 80 -2.19 -1.38 -1.99
N LEU A 81 -0.93 -0.97 -1.86
CA LEU A 81 0.06 -1.62 -1.01
C LEU A 81 -0.36 -1.50 0.45
N VAL A 82 -0.75 -0.30 0.90
CA VAL A 82 -1.16 -0.05 2.29
C VAL A 82 -2.40 -0.85 2.67
N VAL A 83 -3.45 -0.83 1.84
CA VAL A 83 -4.66 -1.66 2.05
C VAL A 83 -4.27 -3.13 2.15
N GLY A 84 -3.42 -3.62 1.25
CA GLY A 84 -2.95 -5.00 1.27
C GLY A 84 -2.22 -5.39 2.55
N ILE A 85 -1.40 -4.48 3.11
CA ILE A 85 -0.69 -4.67 4.37
C ILE A 85 -1.67 -4.69 5.55
N ILE A 86 -2.59 -3.72 5.63
CA ILE A 86 -3.62 -3.66 6.69
C ILE A 86 -4.47 -4.93 6.65
N THR A 87 -5.00 -5.32 5.48
CA THR A 87 -5.83 -6.53 5.34
C THR A 87 -5.09 -7.78 5.82
N LYS A 88 -3.79 -7.93 5.49
CA LYS A 88 -2.99 -9.08 5.94
C LYS A 88 -2.76 -9.09 7.45
N ALA A 89 -2.74 -7.93 8.10
CA ALA A 89 -2.52 -7.83 9.54
C ALA A 89 -3.76 -8.17 10.38
N ILE A 90 -4.96 -8.12 9.79
CA ILE A 90 -6.22 -8.43 10.48
C ILE A 90 -6.18 -9.81 11.13
N LYS A 91 -6.69 -9.88 12.36
CA LYS A 91 -6.88 -11.13 13.11
C LYS A 91 -8.30 -11.17 13.68
N PRO A 92 -8.86 -12.37 13.90
CA PRO A 92 -8.30 -13.68 13.60
C PRO A 92 -8.34 -14.02 12.10
N ALA A 93 -7.67 -15.12 11.70
CA ALA A 93 -7.57 -15.53 10.29
C ALA A 93 -8.92 -15.68 9.55
N PRO A 94 -10.02 -16.17 10.18
CA PRO A 94 -11.32 -16.20 9.52
C PRO A 94 -11.84 -14.81 9.14
N LEU A 95 -11.60 -13.80 9.99
CA LEU A 95 -11.99 -12.42 9.71
C LEU A 95 -11.15 -11.85 8.56
N GLN A 96 -9.85 -12.06 8.58
CA GLN A 96 -8.94 -11.65 7.50
C GLN A 96 -9.35 -12.24 6.15
N LEU A 97 -9.72 -13.52 6.13
CA LEU A 97 -10.23 -14.20 4.94
C LEU A 97 -11.54 -13.59 4.46
N ALA A 98 -12.47 -13.29 5.37
CA ALA A 98 -13.75 -12.67 5.04
C ALA A 98 -13.55 -11.27 4.43
N VAL A 99 -12.68 -10.44 5.01
CA VAL A 99 -12.35 -9.10 4.48
C VAL A 99 -11.68 -9.21 3.11
N THR A 100 -10.74 -10.14 2.94
CA THR A 100 -10.08 -10.40 1.64
C THR A 100 -11.10 -10.79 0.57
N LYS A 101 -12.06 -11.66 0.89
CA LYS A 101 -13.16 -12.03 -0.03
C LYS A 101 -14.06 -10.84 -0.37
N GLN A 102 -14.38 -9.99 0.59
CA GLN A 102 -15.14 -8.77 0.33
C GLN A 102 -14.40 -7.84 -0.63
N LEU A 103 -13.08 -7.67 -0.47
CA LEU A 103 -12.29 -6.85 -1.37
C LEU A 103 -12.33 -7.39 -2.80
N GLN A 104 -12.37 -8.70 -3.02
CA GLN A 104 -12.41 -9.29 -4.37
C GLN A 104 -13.67 -8.93 -5.18
N LEU A 105 -14.77 -8.52 -4.52
CA LEU A 105 -16.03 -8.17 -5.19
C LEU A 105 -15.89 -6.90 -6.04
N GLN A 106 -16.49 -6.89 -7.23
CA GLN A 106 -16.44 -5.73 -8.15
C GLN A 106 -16.99 -4.45 -7.50
N ARG A 107 -18.08 -4.56 -6.73
CA ARG A 107 -18.65 -3.42 -5.98
C ARG A 107 -17.67 -2.77 -5.00
N ASN A 108 -16.67 -3.51 -4.54
CA ASN A 108 -15.69 -3.04 -3.56
C ASN A 108 -14.35 -2.62 -4.20
N LYS A 109 -14.26 -2.56 -5.54
CA LYS A 109 -13.01 -2.25 -6.26
C LYS A 109 -12.32 -0.98 -5.76
N VAL A 110 -13.10 0.05 -5.41
CA VAL A 110 -12.56 1.33 -4.92
C VAL A 110 -11.78 1.19 -3.61
N HIS A 111 -12.19 0.29 -2.72
CA HIS A 111 -11.55 0.06 -1.42
C HIS A 111 -10.20 -0.64 -1.53
N LYS A 112 -9.84 -1.19 -2.70
CA LYS A 112 -8.57 -1.90 -2.88
C LYS A 112 -7.37 -0.98 -2.97
N SER A 113 -7.58 0.31 -3.28
CA SER A 113 -6.51 1.28 -3.49
C SER A 113 -6.73 2.59 -2.75
N ASP A 114 -7.91 2.79 -2.18
CA ASP A 114 -8.24 3.98 -1.40
C ASP A 114 -8.27 3.60 0.09
N VAL A 115 -7.20 3.93 0.81
CA VAL A 115 -7.05 3.64 2.24
C VAL A 115 -8.17 4.33 3.04
N PHE A 116 -8.51 5.57 2.69
CA PHE A 116 -9.52 6.36 3.41
C PHE A 116 -10.94 5.84 3.21
N ARG A 117 -11.24 5.20 2.07
CA ARG A 117 -12.52 4.51 1.89
C ARG A 117 -12.53 3.12 2.50
N TYR A 118 -11.38 2.44 2.56
CA TYR A 118 -11.26 1.10 3.10
C TYR A 118 -11.54 1.04 4.60
N VAL A 119 -11.15 2.08 5.34
CA VAL A 119 -11.35 2.19 6.78
C VAL A 119 -12.46 3.21 7.06
N LYS A 120 -13.31 2.92 8.04
CA LYS A 120 -14.52 3.71 8.35
C LYS A 120 -14.18 4.93 9.19
#